data_AF-A0A7G1HTA8-F1
#
_entry.id   AF-A0A7G1HTA8-F1
#
_cell.length_a   1.000
_cell.length_b   1.000
_cell.length_c   1.000
_cell.angle_alpha   90.00
_cell.angle_beta   90.00
_cell.angle_gamma   90.00
#
_symmetry.space_group_name_H-M   'P 1'
#
loop_
_entity.id
_entity.type
_entity.pdbx_description
1 polymer ?
#
loop_
_entity_poly.entity_id
_entity_poly.type
_entity_poly.pdbx_seq_one_letter_code
_entity_poly.pdbx_strand_id
1 'polypeptide(L)'
;MKKYFHISISIFFTLLILLPACRKDELVVPTEYDILPFEMNPDSNPIGMYVLNEGNMGSNKASIDFVDFKNALYVRNMYAERNPTVIKELGDVGNDIQIYGSKLYAVINCSHKVEVMDAHTLIRIGQIDIPNCRYIRFAQGKAYVSAYVGPVAMDPNAQLGAVYRIDTTSLKVTGKVTVGYQPDELEILGEYIYVANSGGYRAPNYDFTVSVVEMYGMKQVQKIPVAINLHRIRKDKYGKLWVSSRGNYGSIPSRLFVLDRKNKNSKEMEVKDTLDIPCSEMVIHGDSLYFYSVEWNKESEENTVSYGIINVKTKELITDHFITDGTEKDITIPYGIQIDPRNGDIYVTDAKNYVSSGTLHCYSRNGRKKWSVRAGDIPAHMVFLNR
;
A
#
# COMPACT_ATOMS: atom_id res chain seq x y z
N MET A 1 -77.12 -10.60 55.89
CA MET A 1 -77.50 -11.94 55.39
C MET A 1 -77.32 -12.00 53.89
N LYS A 2 -76.87 -13.16 53.40
CA LYS A 2 -76.69 -13.60 51.99
C LYS A 2 -75.43 -13.12 51.26
N LYS A 3 -74.47 -14.04 51.24
CA LYS A 3 -73.38 -14.21 50.26
C LYS A 3 -73.98 -14.38 48.86
N TYR A 4 -73.29 -13.87 47.83
CA TYR A 4 -73.09 -14.59 46.58
C TYR A 4 -71.70 -14.30 46.02
N PHE A 5 -71.06 -15.37 45.60
CA PHE A 5 -69.72 -15.48 45.05
C PHE A 5 -69.89 -15.54 43.53
N HIS A 6 -69.21 -14.68 42.77
CA HIS A 6 -69.03 -14.90 41.34
C HIS A 6 -67.58 -14.59 40.94
N ILE A 7 -66.92 -15.65 40.49
CA ILE A 7 -65.62 -15.70 39.85
C ILE A 7 -65.78 -15.13 38.44
N SER A 8 -64.98 -14.13 38.07
CA SER A 8 -64.73 -13.80 36.66
C SER A 8 -63.22 -13.63 36.47
N ILE A 9 -62.67 -14.61 35.75
CA ILE A 9 -61.34 -14.63 35.13
C ILE A 9 -61.30 -13.55 34.05
N SER A 10 -60.28 -12.68 34.06
CA SER A 10 -59.96 -11.87 32.87
C SER A 10 -58.45 -11.60 32.79
N ILE A 11 -57.77 -12.55 32.14
CA ILE A 11 -56.68 -12.43 31.17
C ILE A 11 -55.83 -11.14 31.26
N PHE A 12 -54.64 -11.27 31.84
CA PHE A 12 -53.56 -10.29 31.69
C PHE A 12 -52.95 -10.46 30.28
N PHE A 13 -53.35 -9.58 29.35
CA PHE A 13 -52.82 -9.54 27.99
C PHE A 13 -51.38 -9.04 28.04
N THR A 14 -50.43 -9.96 28.13
CA THR A 14 -49.00 -9.65 28.02
C THR A 14 -48.74 -9.35 26.56
N LEU A 15 -48.75 -8.06 26.21
CA LEU A 15 -48.43 -7.57 24.88
C LEU A 15 -46.95 -7.91 24.61
N LEU A 16 -46.71 -9.01 23.91
CA LEU A 16 -45.39 -9.30 23.32
C LEU A 16 -45.13 -8.20 22.29
N ILE A 17 -44.35 -7.19 22.68
CA ILE A 17 -43.78 -6.23 21.74
C ILE A 17 -42.70 -6.99 20.97
N LEU A 18 -43.11 -7.63 19.87
CA LEU A 18 -42.20 -8.03 18.80
C LEU A 18 -41.70 -6.75 18.15
N LEU A 19 -40.61 -6.18 18.67
CA LEU A 19 -39.85 -5.18 17.93
C LEU A 19 -39.34 -5.87 16.66
N PRO A 20 -39.68 -5.38 15.45
CA PRO A 20 -38.98 -5.85 14.27
C PRO A 20 -37.54 -5.39 14.42
N ALA A 21 -36.64 -6.34 14.67
CA ALA A 21 -35.23 -6.14 14.44
C ALA A 21 -35.07 -5.96 12.93
N CYS A 22 -35.20 -4.71 12.45
CA CYS A 22 -34.70 -4.31 11.15
C CYS A 22 -33.18 -4.54 11.19
N ARG A 23 -32.76 -5.75 10.80
CA ARG A 23 -31.42 -5.98 10.34
C ARG A 23 -31.31 -5.09 9.11
N LYS A 24 -30.61 -3.96 9.21
CA LYS A 24 -30.15 -3.26 8.02
C LYS A 24 -29.34 -4.31 7.27
N ASP A 25 -29.82 -4.75 6.11
CA ASP A 25 -29.04 -5.60 5.24
C ASP A 25 -27.69 -4.91 5.07
N GLU A 26 -26.63 -5.51 5.60
CA GLU A 26 -25.27 -5.06 5.33
C GLU A 26 -25.10 -5.17 3.83
N LEU A 27 -25.15 -4.02 3.15
CA LEU A 27 -24.89 -3.90 1.72
C LEU A 27 -23.41 -4.16 1.49
N VAL A 28 -23.05 -5.44 1.45
CA VAL A 28 -21.76 -5.89 0.94
C VAL A 28 -21.77 -5.53 -0.53
N VAL A 29 -20.85 -4.65 -0.94
CA VAL A 29 -20.68 -4.31 -2.35
C VAL A 29 -20.35 -5.61 -3.10
N PRO A 30 -21.15 -6.02 -4.09
CA PRO A 30 -20.92 -7.28 -4.78
C PRO A 30 -19.62 -7.23 -5.60
N THR A 31 -19.07 -8.39 -5.92
CA THR A 31 -17.98 -8.49 -6.89
C THR A 31 -18.49 -8.15 -8.29
N GLU A 32 -17.76 -7.32 -9.01
CA GLU A 32 -18.10 -6.88 -10.36
C GLU A 32 -17.03 -7.37 -11.35
N TYR A 33 -17.44 -7.70 -12.58
CA TYR A 33 -16.59 -8.25 -13.62
C TYR A 33 -16.65 -7.35 -14.86
N ASP A 34 -15.49 -6.85 -15.27
CA ASP A 34 -15.32 -6.01 -16.45
C ASP A 34 -14.45 -6.75 -17.47
N ILE A 35 -14.89 -6.83 -18.74
CA ILE A 35 -14.09 -7.43 -19.81
C ILE A 35 -13.00 -6.45 -20.23
N LEU A 36 -11.76 -6.90 -20.27
CA LEU A 36 -10.62 -6.12 -20.71
C LEU A 36 -10.39 -6.29 -22.23
N PRO A 37 -9.93 -5.25 -22.94
CA PRO A 37 -9.81 -5.27 -24.39
C PRO A 37 -8.48 -5.92 -24.84
N PHE A 38 -8.23 -7.15 -24.38
CA PHE A 38 -7.17 -8.00 -24.88
C PHE A 38 -7.64 -9.46 -24.96
N GLU A 39 -6.94 -10.27 -25.74
CA GLU A 39 -7.34 -11.66 -25.95
C GLU A 39 -7.05 -12.53 -24.72
N MET A 40 -7.92 -13.51 -24.46
CA MET A 40 -7.67 -14.53 -23.47
C MET A 40 -6.36 -15.25 -23.78
N ASN A 41 -5.52 -15.43 -22.75
CA ASN A 41 -4.25 -16.12 -22.88
C ASN A 41 -4.11 -17.12 -21.73
N PRO A 42 -4.52 -18.39 -21.92
CA PRO A 42 -4.38 -19.42 -20.90
C PRO A 42 -2.94 -19.55 -20.38
N ASP A 43 -1.96 -19.23 -21.22
CA ASP A 43 -0.52 -19.27 -20.96
C ASP A 43 0.09 -17.96 -20.46
N SER A 44 -0.75 -17.01 -20.06
CA SER A 44 -0.29 -15.77 -19.43
C SER A 44 0.56 -16.07 -18.19
N ASN A 45 1.62 -15.28 -18.06
CA ASN A 45 2.48 -15.28 -16.90
C ASN A 45 3.13 -13.88 -16.86
N PRO A 46 2.84 -13.01 -15.86
CA PRO A 46 2.00 -13.29 -14.68
C PRO A 46 0.56 -13.72 -15.05
N ILE A 47 -0.04 -14.58 -14.21
CA ILE A 47 -1.43 -15.03 -14.42
C ILE A 47 -2.44 -13.94 -14.06
N GLY A 48 -2.04 -13.01 -13.20
CA GLY A 48 -2.82 -11.84 -12.87
C GLY A 48 -2.06 -10.83 -12.05
N MET A 49 -2.75 -9.77 -11.66
CA MET A 49 -2.23 -8.72 -10.79
C MET A 49 -3.30 -8.34 -9.77
N TYR A 50 -2.95 -8.40 -8.50
CA TYR A 50 -3.80 -7.85 -7.45
C TYR A 50 -3.64 -6.33 -7.38
N VAL A 51 -4.75 -5.63 -7.18
CA VAL A 51 -4.79 -4.19 -6.92
C VAL A 51 -5.47 -4.00 -5.58
N LEU A 52 -4.74 -3.44 -4.61
CA LEU A 52 -5.27 -3.07 -3.32
C LEU A 52 -5.70 -1.60 -3.37
N ASN A 53 -6.98 -1.40 -3.08
CA ASN A 53 -7.62 -0.10 -2.96
C ASN A 53 -7.59 0.32 -1.48
N GLU A 54 -7.13 1.54 -1.20
CA GLU A 54 -7.02 1.99 0.18
C GLU A 54 -8.40 2.11 0.83
N GLY A 55 -9.36 2.64 0.08
CA GLY A 55 -10.61 3.16 0.62
C GLY A 55 -10.38 4.43 1.45
N ASN A 56 -11.45 5.17 1.73
CA ASN A 56 -11.34 6.34 2.61
C ASN A 56 -11.02 5.94 4.04
N MET A 57 -10.07 6.64 4.65
CA MET A 57 -9.79 6.53 6.07
C MET A 57 -11.07 6.74 6.89
N GLY A 58 -11.35 5.83 7.81
CA GLY A 58 -12.54 5.81 8.66
C GLY A 58 -13.78 5.20 8.01
N SER A 59 -13.70 4.72 6.76
CA SER A 59 -14.86 4.17 6.04
C SER A 59 -14.92 2.64 6.00
N ASN A 60 -13.82 1.96 6.34
CA ASN A 60 -13.73 0.50 6.31
C ASN A 60 -14.00 -0.11 4.91
N LYS A 61 -13.54 0.58 3.86
CA LYS A 61 -13.78 0.26 2.45
C LYS A 61 -12.56 -0.22 1.67
N ALA A 62 -11.49 -0.65 2.35
CA ALA A 62 -10.38 -1.28 1.65
C ALA A 62 -10.91 -2.50 0.86
N SER A 63 -10.41 -2.69 -0.36
CA SER A 63 -10.86 -3.78 -1.23
C SER A 63 -9.70 -4.29 -2.09
N ILE A 64 -9.81 -5.54 -2.54
CA ILE A 64 -8.83 -6.16 -3.45
C ILE A 64 -9.54 -6.44 -4.78
N ASP A 65 -9.02 -5.84 -5.83
CA ASP A 65 -9.37 -6.13 -7.21
C ASP A 65 -8.30 -7.03 -7.84
N PHE A 66 -8.62 -7.63 -8.99
CA PHE A 66 -7.71 -8.52 -9.70
C PHE A 66 -7.83 -8.32 -11.20
N VAL A 67 -6.69 -8.11 -11.85
CA VAL A 67 -6.54 -8.24 -13.30
C VAL A 67 -6.25 -9.71 -13.60
N ASP A 68 -7.18 -10.40 -14.24
CA ASP A 68 -7.01 -11.76 -14.72
C ASP A 68 -6.48 -11.74 -16.16
N PHE A 69 -5.16 -11.91 -16.29
CA PHE A 69 -4.51 -11.92 -17.61
C PHE A 69 -4.82 -13.19 -18.41
N LYS A 70 -5.35 -14.25 -17.79
CA LYS A 70 -5.74 -15.46 -18.51
C LYS A 70 -7.07 -15.29 -19.21
N ASN A 71 -8.03 -14.71 -18.51
CA ASN A 71 -9.41 -14.61 -18.98
C ASN A 71 -9.78 -13.23 -19.53
N ALA A 72 -8.84 -12.28 -19.54
CA ALA A 72 -9.07 -10.90 -19.95
C ALA A 72 -10.21 -10.23 -19.15
N LEU A 73 -10.16 -10.40 -17.83
CA LEU A 73 -11.15 -9.84 -16.90
C LEU A 73 -10.48 -8.91 -15.91
N TYR A 74 -11.20 -7.88 -15.51
CA TYR A 74 -10.93 -7.14 -14.29
C TYR A 74 -12.04 -7.45 -13.29
N VAL A 75 -11.67 -7.93 -12.11
CA VAL A 75 -12.59 -8.41 -11.09
C VAL A 75 -12.47 -7.52 -9.87
N ARG A 76 -13.51 -6.75 -9.56
CA ARG A 76 -13.52 -5.80 -8.43
C ARG A 76 -14.06 -6.39 -7.15
N ASN A 77 -13.49 -5.99 -6.02
CA ASN A 77 -13.94 -6.35 -4.68
C ASN A 77 -14.08 -7.86 -4.44
N MET A 78 -13.02 -8.62 -4.72
CA MET A 78 -13.05 -10.09 -4.66
C MET A 78 -13.04 -10.68 -3.24
N TYR A 79 -12.56 -9.92 -2.24
CA TYR A 79 -12.28 -10.48 -0.91
C TYR A 79 -13.52 -11.09 -0.25
N ALA A 80 -14.65 -10.38 -0.28
CA ALA A 80 -15.90 -10.85 0.32
C ALA A 80 -16.50 -12.07 -0.39
N GLU A 81 -16.41 -12.12 -1.73
CA GLU A 81 -16.86 -13.28 -2.51
C GLU A 81 -16.05 -14.54 -2.16
N ARG A 82 -14.73 -14.39 -2.01
CA ARG A 82 -13.81 -15.52 -1.77
C ARG A 82 -13.82 -15.98 -0.31
N ASN A 83 -14.28 -15.14 0.60
CA ASN A 83 -14.28 -15.39 2.03
C ASN A 83 -15.66 -15.19 2.67
N PRO A 84 -16.70 -15.96 2.25
CA PRO A 84 -18.08 -15.74 2.67
C PRO A 84 -18.33 -16.07 4.15
N THR A 85 -17.40 -16.76 4.82
CA THR A 85 -17.52 -17.25 6.19
C THR A 85 -16.82 -16.38 7.23
N VAL A 86 -16.19 -15.27 6.81
CA VAL A 86 -15.51 -14.32 7.71
C VAL A 86 -16.09 -12.92 7.54
N ILE A 87 -15.61 -11.96 8.35
CA ILE A 87 -15.95 -10.54 8.19
C ILE A 87 -15.61 -10.11 6.76
N LYS A 88 -16.60 -9.57 6.06
CA LYS A 88 -16.55 -9.35 4.60
C LYS A 88 -15.78 -8.10 4.23
N GLU A 89 -15.68 -7.15 5.15
CA GLU A 89 -14.85 -5.97 5.02
C GLU A 89 -13.39 -6.34 5.22
N LEU A 90 -12.54 -6.02 4.23
CA LEU A 90 -11.10 -6.24 4.34
C LEU A 90 -10.50 -5.38 5.45
N GLY A 91 -10.98 -4.15 5.59
CA GLY A 91 -10.63 -3.22 6.64
C GLY A 91 -10.59 -1.76 6.16
N ASP A 92 -9.82 -0.94 6.86
CA ASP A 92 -9.67 0.50 6.65
C ASP A 92 -8.24 0.86 6.27
N VAL A 93 -8.08 1.51 5.11
CA VAL A 93 -6.79 1.93 4.53
C VAL A 93 -5.88 0.74 4.17
N GLY A 94 -6.13 0.14 3.01
CA GLY A 94 -5.21 -0.83 2.40
C GLY A 94 -3.90 -0.17 1.97
N ASN A 95 -2.77 -0.54 2.56
CA ASN A 95 -1.53 0.25 2.51
C ASN A 95 -0.35 -0.40 1.79
N ASP A 96 -0.29 -1.73 1.71
CA ASP A 96 0.72 -2.47 0.94
C ASP A 96 0.18 -3.87 0.63
N ILE A 97 0.59 -4.43 -0.49
CA ILE A 97 0.20 -5.77 -0.91
C ILE A 97 1.38 -6.48 -1.55
N GLN A 98 1.71 -7.67 -1.05
CA GLN A 98 2.88 -8.42 -1.50
C GLN A 98 2.63 -9.93 -1.50
N ILE A 99 3.34 -10.65 -2.36
CA ILE A 99 3.30 -12.12 -2.41
C ILE A 99 4.63 -12.68 -1.91
N TYR A 100 4.56 -13.67 -1.02
CA TYR A 100 5.73 -14.45 -0.59
C TYR A 100 5.40 -15.94 -0.51
N GLY A 101 6.10 -16.74 -1.31
CA GLY A 101 5.75 -18.15 -1.52
C GLY A 101 4.35 -18.26 -2.12
N SER A 102 3.49 -19.08 -1.52
CA SER A 102 2.09 -19.25 -1.94
C SER A 102 1.11 -18.29 -1.24
N LYS A 103 1.58 -17.32 -0.46
CA LYS A 103 0.72 -16.44 0.35
C LYS A 103 0.74 -15.01 -0.16
N LEU A 104 -0.44 -14.40 -0.19
CA LEU A 104 -0.68 -12.98 -0.39
C LEU A 104 -0.83 -12.31 0.97
N TYR A 105 -0.15 -11.17 1.15
CA TYR A 105 -0.18 -10.38 2.38
C TYR A 105 -0.70 -8.99 2.03
N ALA A 106 -1.85 -8.61 2.58
CA ALA A 106 -2.39 -7.25 2.47
C ALA A 106 -2.26 -6.54 3.81
N VAL A 107 -1.49 -5.45 3.85
CA VAL A 107 -1.29 -4.62 5.03
C VAL A 107 -2.42 -3.61 5.12
N ILE A 108 -3.21 -3.66 6.19
CA ILE A 108 -4.39 -2.81 6.38
C ILE A 108 -4.14 -1.89 7.58
N ASN A 109 -3.77 -0.64 7.30
CA ASN A 109 -3.17 0.27 8.26
C ASN A 109 -4.09 0.58 9.44
N CYS A 110 -5.21 1.24 9.19
CA CYS A 110 -6.16 1.65 10.22
C CYS A 110 -6.99 0.49 10.81
N SER A 111 -6.80 -0.74 10.29
CA SER A 111 -7.31 -1.97 10.91
C SER A 111 -6.27 -2.74 11.72
N HIS A 112 -5.05 -2.21 11.86
CA HIS A 112 -3.99 -2.78 12.69
C HIS A 112 -3.66 -4.25 12.37
N LYS A 113 -3.72 -4.64 11.11
CA LYS A 113 -3.51 -6.04 10.72
C LYS A 113 -2.82 -6.20 9.37
N VAL A 114 -2.13 -7.32 9.23
CA VAL A 114 -1.76 -7.90 7.95
C VAL A 114 -2.69 -9.08 7.70
N GLU A 115 -3.52 -8.98 6.67
CA GLU A 115 -4.41 -10.04 6.20
C GLU A 115 -3.60 -11.01 5.34
N VAL A 116 -3.66 -12.30 5.64
CA VAL A 116 -2.89 -13.34 4.94
C VAL A 116 -3.84 -14.29 4.23
N MET A 117 -3.68 -14.41 2.91
CA MET A 117 -4.52 -15.22 2.03
C MET A 117 -3.66 -16.16 1.19
N ASP A 118 -4.26 -17.20 0.63
CA ASP A 118 -3.65 -17.97 -0.44
C ASP A 118 -3.60 -17.10 -1.72
N ALA A 119 -2.43 -17.05 -2.35
CA ALA A 119 -2.17 -16.14 -3.46
C ALA A 119 -2.88 -16.53 -4.76
N HIS A 120 -3.41 -17.74 -4.89
CA HIS A 120 -4.11 -18.19 -6.11
C HIS A 120 -5.62 -18.12 -5.97
N THR A 121 -6.13 -18.34 -4.76
CA THR A 121 -7.57 -18.44 -4.48
C THR A 121 -8.13 -17.22 -3.77
N LEU A 122 -7.28 -16.37 -3.19
CA LEU A 122 -7.64 -15.27 -2.30
C LEU A 122 -8.37 -15.72 -1.03
N ILE A 123 -8.35 -17.03 -0.71
CA ILE A 123 -8.96 -17.57 0.50
C ILE A 123 -8.06 -17.23 1.69
N ARG A 124 -8.66 -16.69 2.75
CA ARG A 124 -8.00 -16.31 3.99
C ARG A 124 -7.34 -17.52 4.64
N ILE A 125 -6.07 -17.33 4.99
CA ILE A 125 -5.25 -18.25 5.77
C ILE A 125 -5.23 -17.80 7.23
N GLY A 126 -5.11 -16.50 7.49
CA GLY A 126 -5.02 -15.94 8.83
C GLY A 126 -4.80 -14.43 8.83
N GLN A 127 -4.54 -13.87 10.00
CA GLN A 127 -4.12 -12.48 10.16
C GLN A 127 -2.96 -12.37 11.13
N ILE A 128 -2.21 -11.27 11.04
CA ILE A 128 -1.18 -10.87 11.98
C ILE A 128 -1.53 -9.49 12.52
N ASP A 129 -1.72 -9.36 13.82
CA ASP A 129 -2.08 -8.09 14.45
C ASP A 129 -0.83 -7.23 14.64
N ILE A 130 -0.77 -6.08 13.96
CA ILE A 130 0.33 -5.11 14.02
C ILE A 130 -0.26 -3.69 14.04
N PRO A 131 -0.04 -2.92 15.11
CA PRO A 131 -0.66 -1.60 15.28
C PRO A 131 -0.18 -0.61 14.21
N ASN A 132 -1.12 -0.13 13.39
CA ASN A 132 -0.89 0.83 12.30
C ASN A 132 0.33 0.45 11.44
N CYS A 133 0.30 -0.79 10.97
CA CYS A 133 1.27 -1.33 10.00
C CYS A 133 1.24 -0.56 8.68
N ARG A 134 2.39 -0.44 8.02
CA ARG A 134 2.57 0.35 6.80
C ARG A 134 3.02 -0.54 5.64
N TYR A 135 4.29 -0.94 5.61
CA TYR A 135 4.86 -1.68 4.50
C TYR A 135 5.44 -3.02 4.95
N ILE A 136 5.44 -4.00 4.04
CA ILE A 136 5.93 -5.35 4.29
C ILE A 136 7.03 -5.73 3.29
N ARG A 137 8.11 -6.33 3.77
CA ARG A 137 9.14 -7.00 2.94
C ARG A 137 9.50 -8.35 3.51
N PHE A 138 10.10 -9.21 2.70
CA PHE A 138 10.42 -10.57 3.07
C PHE A 138 11.89 -10.90 2.87
N ALA A 139 12.46 -11.63 3.82
CA ALA A 139 13.76 -12.26 3.65
C ALA A 139 13.85 -13.52 4.52
N GLN A 140 14.44 -14.57 3.96
CA GLN A 140 14.83 -15.79 4.70
C GLN A 140 13.67 -16.43 5.49
N GLY A 141 12.48 -16.56 4.88
CA GLY A 141 11.30 -17.14 5.53
C GLY A 141 10.65 -16.26 6.60
N LYS A 142 11.05 -14.98 6.67
CA LYS A 142 10.48 -13.99 7.58
C LYS A 142 9.87 -12.84 6.80
N ALA A 143 8.83 -12.25 7.36
CA ALA A 143 8.31 -10.97 6.93
C ALA A 143 8.72 -9.88 7.93
N TYR A 144 8.89 -8.67 7.42
CA TYR A 144 9.27 -7.48 8.18
C TYR A 144 8.29 -6.38 7.87
N VAL A 145 7.62 -5.85 8.89
CA VAL A 145 6.54 -4.88 8.75
C VAL A 145 6.88 -3.61 9.51
N SER A 146 6.93 -2.46 8.82
CA SER A 146 7.02 -1.16 9.47
C SER A 146 5.67 -0.78 10.06
N ALA A 147 5.69 -0.05 11.17
CA ALA A 147 4.49 0.32 11.89
C ALA A 147 4.67 1.63 12.64
N TYR A 148 3.65 2.46 12.64
CA TYR A 148 3.62 3.68 13.45
C TYR A 148 3.52 3.37 14.94
N VAL A 149 2.91 2.23 15.31
CA VAL A 149 2.68 1.78 16.69
C VAL A 149 1.76 2.72 17.51
N GLY A 150 1.31 3.82 16.92
CA GLY A 150 0.37 4.79 17.50
C GLY A 150 -0.59 5.32 16.43
N PRO A 151 -1.59 6.14 16.80
CA PRO A 151 -2.69 6.56 15.94
C PRO A 151 -2.23 7.36 14.71
N VAL A 152 -3.07 7.37 13.68
CA VAL A 152 -2.91 8.20 12.48
C VAL A 152 -3.51 9.58 12.76
N ALA A 153 -2.77 10.41 13.50
CA ALA A 153 -3.20 11.74 13.90
C ALA A 153 -2.00 12.65 14.16
N MET A 154 -2.18 13.95 13.97
CA MET A 154 -1.18 14.96 14.31
C MET A 154 -0.88 14.92 15.81
N ASP A 155 0.37 14.64 16.15
CA ASP A 155 0.86 14.57 17.53
C ASP A 155 2.35 14.93 17.58
N PRO A 156 2.71 16.14 18.07
CA PRO A 156 4.11 16.53 18.25
C PRO A 156 4.91 15.59 19.17
N ASN A 157 4.22 14.91 20.10
CA ASN A 157 4.75 13.99 21.08
C ASN A 157 4.54 12.52 20.68
N ALA A 158 4.24 12.25 19.40
CA ALA A 158 4.03 10.91 18.90
C ALA A 158 5.18 9.99 19.33
N GLN A 159 4.86 8.78 19.73
CA GLN A 159 5.86 7.76 20.06
C GLN A 159 6.66 7.32 18.83
N LEU A 160 7.84 6.72 19.07
CA LEU A 160 8.63 6.08 18.03
C LEU A 160 7.89 4.89 17.42
N GLY A 161 8.10 4.66 16.13
CA GLY A 161 7.58 3.50 15.42
C GLY A 161 8.45 2.26 15.62
N ALA A 162 8.10 1.19 14.90
CA ALA A 162 8.83 -0.07 14.98
C ALA A 162 8.85 -0.83 13.65
N VAL A 163 9.79 -1.77 13.55
CA VAL A 163 9.72 -2.89 12.61
C VAL A 163 9.43 -4.17 13.38
N TYR A 164 8.43 -4.91 12.93
CA TYR A 164 8.06 -6.22 13.44
C TYR A 164 8.63 -7.31 12.53
N ARG A 165 9.18 -8.37 13.12
CA ARG A 165 9.59 -9.60 12.42
C ARG A 165 8.54 -10.67 12.62
N ILE A 166 8.10 -11.31 11.55
CA ILE A 166 7.07 -12.34 11.54
C ILE A 166 7.65 -13.62 10.93
N ASP A 167 7.34 -14.76 11.54
CA ASP A 167 7.57 -16.05 10.93
C ASP A 167 6.46 -16.37 9.91
N THR A 168 6.79 -16.56 8.64
CA THR A 168 5.78 -16.70 7.57
C THR A 168 5.07 -18.04 7.55
N THR A 169 5.55 -19.02 8.33
CA THR A 169 4.90 -20.33 8.46
C THR A 169 3.84 -20.31 9.55
N SER A 170 4.21 -19.86 10.74
CA SER A 170 3.32 -19.78 11.91
C SER A 170 2.47 -18.52 11.96
N LEU A 171 2.81 -17.50 11.16
CA LEU A 171 2.20 -16.16 11.16
C LEU A 171 2.30 -15.45 12.52
N LYS A 172 3.32 -15.79 13.32
CA LYS A 172 3.55 -15.18 14.64
C LYS A 172 4.61 -14.09 14.56
N VAL A 173 4.39 -13.02 15.31
CA VAL A 173 5.42 -12.02 15.59
C VAL A 173 6.52 -12.67 16.44
N THR A 174 7.76 -12.59 15.98
CA THR A 174 8.96 -13.20 16.59
C THR A 174 10.05 -12.19 16.95
N GLY A 175 9.79 -10.91 16.75
CA GLY A 175 10.72 -9.83 17.07
C GLY A 175 10.12 -8.47 16.80
N LYS A 176 10.63 -7.46 17.49
CA LYS A 176 10.28 -6.06 17.34
C LYS A 176 11.52 -5.22 17.61
N VAL A 177 11.73 -4.19 16.81
CA VAL A 177 12.78 -3.19 17.03
C VAL A 177 12.18 -1.79 16.87
N THR A 178 12.50 -0.90 17.81
CA THR A 178 12.12 0.51 17.71
C THR A 178 12.97 1.20 16.64
N VAL A 179 12.34 2.04 15.82
CA VAL A 179 13.00 2.85 14.77
C VAL A 179 12.65 4.34 14.95
N GLY A 180 12.71 5.16 13.90
CA GLY A 180 12.30 6.56 13.95
C GLY A 180 10.79 6.76 14.05
N TYR A 181 10.35 8.01 13.95
CA TYR A 181 8.93 8.36 14.03
C TYR A 181 8.21 8.01 12.73
N GLN A 182 7.02 7.41 12.88
CA GLN A 182 6.10 7.10 11.77
C GLN A 182 6.84 6.50 10.56
N PRO A 183 7.47 5.32 10.73
CA PRO A 183 8.22 4.68 9.66
C PRO A 183 7.28 4.34 8.51
N ASP A 184 7.57 4.89 7.34
CA ASP A 184 6.91 4.56 6.09
C ASP A 184 7.57 3.29 5.54
N GLU A 185 8.15 3.36 4.35
CA GLU A 185 8.57 2.18 3.63
C GLU A 185 9.89 1.60 4.14
N LEU A 186 10.06 0.29 3.95
CA LEU A 186 11.27 -0.44 4.27
C LEU A 186 11.77 -1.25 3.07
N GLU A 187 13.09 -1.42 2.99
CA GLU A 187 13.76 -2.21 1.96
C GLU A 187 14.84 -3.10 2.58
N ILE A 188 15.04 -4.28 2.00
CA ILE A 188 16.03 -5.25 2.48
C ILE A 188 17.24 -5.27 1.55
N LEU A 189 18.41 -4.98 2.10
CA LEU A 189 19.69 -5.04 1.39
C LEU A 189 20.72 -5.80 2.23
N GLY A 190 21.07 -7.00 1.78
CA GLY A 190 21.96 -7.90 2.52
C GLY A 190 21.33 -8.37 3.82
N GLU A 191 22.00 -8.12 4.94
CA GLU A 191 21.59 -8.51 6.29
C GLU A 191 20.81 -7.42 7.03
N TYR A 192 20.54 -6.30 6.36
CA TYR A 192 19.93 -5.12 6.96
C TYR A 192 18.59 -4.75 6.31
N ILE A 193 17.74 -4.16 7.14
CA ILE A 193 16.51 -3.49 6.77
C ILE A 193 16.77 -1.98 6.86
N TYR A 194 16.44 -1.26 5.80
CA TYR A 194 16.52 0.19 5.74
C TYR A 194 15.11 0.74 5.77
N VAL A 195 14.82 1.60 6.76
CA VAL A 195 13.46 2.08 7.04
C VAL A 195 13.41 3.60 6.92
N ALA A 196 12.64 4.10 5.96
CA ALA A 196 12.39 5.53 5.78
C ALA A 196 11.48 6.05 6.91
N ASN A 197 11.99 6.94 7.76
CA ASN A 197 11.20 7.52 8.85
C ASN A 197 10.63 8.85 8.39
N SER A 198 9.31 8.96 8.38
CA SER A 198 8.61 10.16 7.93
C SER A 198 8.48 11.18 9.05
N GLY A 199 7.90 10.78 10.18
CA GLY A 199 7.40 11.74 11.16
C GLY A 199 6.35 12.71 10.60
N GLY A 200 5.65 12.35 9.51
CA GLY A 200 4.66 13.18 8.79
C GLY A 200 3.56 13.80 9.65
N TYR A 201 3.13 13.12 10.71
CA TYR A 201 2.17 13.60 11.69
C TYR A 201 2.81 14.35 12.87
N ARG A 202 4.07 14.78 12.75
CA ARG A 202 4.78 15.59 13.75
C ARG A 202 5.11 17.00 13.23
N ALA A 203 4.44 17.44 12.17
CA ALA A 203 4.66 18.75 11.57
C ALA A 203 4.68 19.87 12.63
N PRO A 204 5.64 20.81 12.58
CA PRO A 204 6.72 20.95 11.59
C PRO A 204 7.98 20.12 11.87
N ASN A 205 8.02 19.35 12.97
CA ASN A 205 9.19 18.60 13.44
C ASN A 205 9.21 17.16 12.93
N TYR A 206 9.26 17.01 11.61
CA TYR A 206 9.34 15.71 10.92
C TYR A 206 10.57 14.89 11.33
N ASP A 207 10.54 13.57 11.14
CA ASP A 207 11.76 12.76 11.17
C ASP A 207 12.54 13.00 9.87
N PHE A 208 13.85 12.74 9.89
CA PHE A 208 14.75 13.00 8.77
C PHE A 208 15.73 11.86 8.48
N THR A 209 15.48 10.67 9.04
CA THR A 209 16.45 9.58 9.06
C THR A 209 15.98 8.32 8.37
N VAL A 210 16.92 7.60 7.75
CA VAL A 210 16.76 6.17 7.43
C VAL A 210 17.34 5.37 8.60
N SER A 211 16.51 4.52 9.21
CA SER A 211 16.94 3.61 10.27
C SER A 211 17.50 2.33 9.65
N VAL A 212 18.66 1.87 10.11
CA VAL A 212 19.29 0.62 9.66
C VAL A 212 19.17 -0.42 10.77
N VAL A 213 18.45 -1.50 10.47
CA VAL A 213 18.17 -2.60 11.40
C VAL A 213 18.89 -3.85 10.92
N GLU A 214 19.67 -4.46 11.80
CA GLU A 214 20.26 -5.79 11.60
C GLU A 214 19.20 -6.88 11.86
N MET A 215 18.99 -7.78 10.88
CA MET A 215 17.83 -8.68 10.83
C MET A 215 17.85 -9.84 11.84
N TYR A 216 19.01 -10.41 12.15
CA TYR A 216 19.13 -11.58 13.03
C TYR A 216 18.83 -11.20 14.47
N GLY A 217 19.53 -10.18 14.99
CA GLY A 217 19.35 -9.65 16.34
C GLY A 217 18.17 -8.70 16.50
N MET A 218 17.53 -8.26 15.40
CA MET A 218 16.49 -7.23 15.41
C MET A 218 16.95 -5.99 16.19
N LYS A 219 18.11 -5.46 15.80
CA LYS A 219 18.75 -4.32 16.46
C LYS A 219 18.94 -3.18 15.48
N GLN A 220 18.52 -1.97 15.86
CA GLN A 220 18.91 -0.77 15.13
C GLN A 220 20.39 -0.50 15.35
N VAL A 221 21.18 -0.54 14.27
CA VAL A 221 22.64 -0.37 14.30
C VAL A 221 23.09 1.00 13.81
N GLN A 222 22.25 1.72 13.05
CA GLN A 222 22.57 3.04 12.52
C GLN A 222 21.30 3.89 12.31
N LYS A 223 21.49 5.21 12.30
CA LYS A 223 20.57 6.21 11.74
C LYS A 223 21.34 7.02 10.71
N ILE A 224 20.83 7.08 9.48
CA ILE A 224 21.42 7.85 8.38
C ILE A 224 20.58 9.11 8.21
N PRO A 225 21.11 10.31 8.49
CA PRO A 225 20.45 11.56 8.12
C PRO A 225 20.30 11.63 6.59
N VAL A 226 19.10 11.95 6.10
CA VAL A 226 18.82 12.10 4.67
C VAL A 226 18.13 13.44 4.40
N ALA A 227 16.83 13.52 4.68
CA ALA A 227 15.99 14.70 4.53
C ALA A 227 14.71 14.49 5.35
N ILE A 228 13.99 15.57 5.64
CA ILE A 228 12.73 15.48 6.39
C ILE A 228 11.66 14.66 5.65
N ASN A 229 10.73 14.06 6.39
CA ASN A 229 9.48 13.49 5.85
C ASN A 229 9.72 12.49 4.69
N LEU A 230 10.56 11.49 4.96
CA LEU A 230 10.87 10.42 4.00
C LEU A 230 9.64 9.54 3.74
N HIS A 231 9.50 9.04 2.51
CA HIS A 231 8.38 8.17 2.13
C HIS A 231 8.86 6.85 1.53
N ARG A 232 9.32 6.89 0.28
CA ARG A 232 9.63 5.67 -0.49
C ARG A 232 11.08 5.29 -0.33
N ILE A 233 11.34 3.99 -0.36
CA ILE A 233 12.69 3.43 -0.47
C ILE A 233 12.71 2.23 -1.42
N ARG A 234 13.63 2.24 -2.39
CA ARG A 234 13.83 1.15 -3.37
C ARG A 234 15.30 0.80 -3.46
N LYS A 235 15.62 -0.48 -3.57
CA LYS A 235 16.97 -0.91 -3.95
C LYS A 235 17.09 -1.05 -5.46
N ASP A 236 18.23 -0.64 -6.00
CA ASP A 236 18.63 -1.02 -7.35
C ASP A 236 19.46 -2.31 -7.34
N LYS A 237 19.75 -2.86 -8.53
CA LYS A 237 20.57 -4.06 -8.69
C LYS A 237 22.06 -3.85 -8.38
N TYR A 238 22.50 -2.60 -8.21
CA TYR A 238 23.88 -2.24 -7.89
C TYR A 238 24.09 -2.09 -6.37
N GLY A 239 23.05 -2.27 -5.58
CA GLY A 239 23.11 -2.17 -4.11
C GLY A 239 23.01 -0.75 -3.58
N LYS A 240 22.53 0.21 -4.39
CA LYS A 240 22.16 1.54 -3.90
C LYS A 240 20.70 1.55 -3.47
N LEU A 241 20.38 2.49 -2.57
CA LEU A 241 19.02 2.74 -2.12
C LEU A 241 18.58 4.12 -2.60
N TRP A 242 17.45 4.17 -3.27
CA TRP A 242 16.77 5.38 -3.73
C TRP A 242 15.71 5.73 -2.70
N VAL A 243 15.72 6.96 -2.18
CA VAL A 243 14.84 7.41 -1.10
C VAL A 243 14.14 8.69 -1.50
N SER A 244 12.82 8.76 -1.35
CA SER A 244 12.07 10.01 -1.59
C SER A 244 11.76 10.75 -0.29
N SER A 245 11.76 12.07 -0.37
CA SER A 245 11.26 13.00 0.66
C SER A 245 10.06 13.76 0.11
N ARG A 246 9.04 13.95 0.95
CA ARG A 246 7.89 14.83 0.64
C ARG A 246 8.17 16.31 0.95
N GLY A 247 9.31 16.62 1.55
CA GLY A 247 9.61 17.96 2.04
C GLY A 247 8.67 18.39 3.17
N ASN A 248 8.33 19.69 3.22
CA ASN A 248 7.43 20.27 4.23
C ASN A 248 6.16 20.90 3.66
N TYR A 249 5.84 20.66 2.38
CA TYR A 249 4.73 21.31 1.66
C TYR A 249 4.81 22.84 1.65
N GLY A 250 6.04 23.37 1.69
CA GLY A 250 6.34 24.80 1.73
C GLY A 250 7.77 25.05 1.23
N SER A 251 8.64 25.59 2.08
CA SER A 251 10.00 26.00 1.70
C SER A 251 10.98 24.87 1.36
N ILE A 252 10.67 23.63 1.75
CA ILE A 252 11.53 22.46 1.48
C ILE A 252 10.76 21.58 0.48
N PRO A 253 11.21 21.49 -0.79
CA PRO A 253 10.52 20.74 -1.83
C PRO A 253 10.71 19.22 -1.69
N SER A 254 9.93 18.45 -2.45
CA SER A 254 10.13 17.01 -2.60
C SER A 254 11.39 16.71 -3.41
N ARG A 255 12.16 15.69 -3.02
CA ARG A 255 13.43 15.31 -3.67
C ARG A 255 13.69 13.80 -3.59
N LEU A 256 14.56 13.33 -4.49
CA LEU A 256 15.14 11.99 -4.48
C LEU A 256 16.58 12.01 -3.97
N PHE A 257 16.92 11.02 -3.16
CA PHE A 257 18.25 10.83 -2.57
C PHE A 257 18.78 9.45 -2.93
N VAL A 258 20.09 9.36 -3.16
CA VAL A 258 20.76 8.08 -3.43
C VAL A 258 21.72 7.78 -2.29
N LEU A 259 21.40 6.72 -1.55
CA LEU A 259 22.28 6.15 -0.53
C LEU A 259 23.15 5.07 -1.17
N ASP A 260 24.44 5.12 -0.91
CA ASP A 260 25.42 4.13 -1.35
C ASP A 260 26.41 3.86 -0.21
N ARG A 261 27.21 2.81 -0.34
CA ARG A 261 28.25 2.47 0.63
C ARG A 261 29.25 3.61 0.74
N LYS A 262 29.70 3.90 1.97
CA LYS A 262 30.74 4.92 2.22
C LYS A 262 31.97 4.70 1.34
N ASN A 263 32.38 3.44 1.24
CA ASN A 263 33.45 2.94 0.37
C ASN A 263 33.23 1.45 0.05
N LYS A 264 34.03 0.90 -0.87
CA LYS A 264 33.89 -0.50 -1.37
C LYS A 264 33.98 -1.58 -0.27
N ASN A 265 34.65 -1.29 0.84
CA ASN A 265 34.89 -2.24 1.92
C ASN A 265 33.91 -2.07 3.10
N SER A 266 33.05 -1.05 3.07
CA SER A 266 32.10 -0.76 4.14
C SER A 266 30.72 -1.33 3.85
N LYS A 267 30.03 -1.82 4.90
CA LYS A 267 28.59 -2.12 4.86
C LYS A 267 27.73 -0.88 5.23
N GLU A 268 28.36 0.19 5.72
CA GLU A 268 27.66 1.42 6.10
C GLU A 268 27.25 2.21 4.85
N MET A 269 26.00 2.67 4.85
CA MET A 269 25.44 3.52 3.80
C MET A 269 25.49 4.98 4.22
N GLU A 270 25.63 5.87 3.26
CA GLU A 270 25.47 7.32 3.41
C GLU A 270 24.86 7.93 2.14
N VAL A 271 24.31 9.14 2.25
CA VAL A 271 23.83 9.88 1.08
C VAL A 271 25.04 10.24 0.21
N LYS A 272 25.05 9.76 -1.03
CA LYS A 272 26.07 10.10 -2.04
C LYS A 272 25.54 11.03 -3.12
N ASP A 273 24.22 11.16 -3.24
CA ASP A 273 23.61 12.00 -4.26
C ASP A 273 22.25 12.55 -3.83
N THR A 274 21.87 13.66 -4.45
CA THR A 274 20.58 14.31 -4.30
C THR A 274 20.14 14.84 -5.65
N LEU A 275 18.99 14.37 -6.10
CA LEU A 275 18.38 14.79 -7.35
C LEU A 275 17.24 15.75 -7.00
N ASP A 276 17.26 16.94 -7.61
CA ASP A 276 16.19 17.94 -7.51
C ASP A 276 14.99 17.50 -8.38
N ILE A 277 14.48 16.31 -8.08
CA ILE A 277 13.37 15.65 -8.76
C ILE A 277 12.34 15.29 -7.69
N PRO A 278 11.13 15.86 -7.76
CA PRO A 278 10.07 15.50 -6.83
C PRO A 278 9.57 14.09 -7.13
N CYS A 279 9.20 13.33 -6.09
CA CYS A 279 8.83 11.93 -6.25
C CYS A 279 7.85 11.48 -5.17
N SER A 280 6.62 11.18 -5.59
CA SER A 280 5.56 10.63 -4.72
C SER A 280 5.58 9.10 -4.68
N GLU A 281 5.91 8.46 -5.81
CA GLU A 281 6.09 7.01 -5.92
C GLU A 281 7.10 6.67 -7.02
N MET A 282 7.75 5.52 -6.87
CA MET A 282 8.70 4.98 -7.83
C MET A 282 8.71 3.45 -7.90
N VAL A 283 9.04 2.94 -9.08
CA VAL A 283 9.32 1.53 -9.32
C VAL A 283 10.59 1.39 -10.16
N ILE A 284 11.43 0.41 -9.83
CA ILE A 284 12.66 0.11 -10.57
C ILE A 284 12.43 -1.12 -11.43
N HIS A 285 12.67 -0.98 -12.73
CA HIS A 285 12.67 -2.07 -13.71
C HIS A 285 13.99 -2.05 -14.49
N GLY A 286 14.83 -3.06 -14.26
CA GLY A 286 16.16 -3.14 -14.87
C GLY A 286 17.08 -2.02 -14.40
N ASP A 287 17.50 -1.15 -15.33
CA ASP A 287 18.30 0.05 -15.06
C ASP A 287 17.48 1.34 -14.99
N SER A 288 16.15 1.24 -15.08
CA SER A 288 15.24 2.39 -15.14
C SER A 288 14.43 2.49 -13.86
N LEU A 289 14.46 3.67 -13.22
CA LEU A 289 13.55 4.07 -12.16
C LEU A 289 12.46 4.93 -12.77
N TYR A 290 11.25 4.39 -12.82
CA TYR A 290 10.06 5.10 -13.25
C TYR A 290 9.44 5.77 -12.04
N PHE A 291 9.06 7.04 -12.16
CA PHE A 291 8.46 7.79 -11.08
C PHE A 291 7.32 8.66 -11.60
N TYR A 292 6.41 8.99 -10.69
CA TYR A 292 5.55 10.15 -10.83
C TYR A 292 5.66 11.02 -9.56
N SER A 293 5.25 12.27 -9.70
CA SER A 293 5.07 13.18 -8.58
C SER A 293 3.70 13.87 -8.67
N VAL A 294 3.14 14.15 -7.50
CA VAL A 294 1.99 15.02 -7.30
C VAL A 294 2.40 16.05 -6.26
N GLU A 295 2.91 17.20 -6.71
CA GLU A 295 3.35 18.28 -5.83
C GLU A 295 2.20 19.23 -5.52
N TRP A 296 1.88 19.36 -4.23
CA TRP A 296 0.89 20.33 -3.76
C TRP A 296 1.50 21.73 -3.66
N ASN A 297 0.93 22.67 -4.39
CA ASN A 297 1.23 24.09 -4.21
C ASN A 297 0.17 24.71 -3.28
N LYS A 298 0.63 25.16 -2.09
CA LYS A 298 -0.25 25.76 -1.09
C LYS A 298 -0.81 27.13 -1.51
N GLU A 299 -0.09 27.89 -2.34
CA GLU A 299 -0.50 29.24 -2.75
C GLU A 299 -1.57 29.20 -3.85
N SER A 300 -1.42 28.30 -4.82
CA SER A 300 -2.42 28.11 -5.88
C SER A 300 -3.51 27.10 -5.54
N GLU A 301 -3.35 26.33 -4.45
CA GLU A 301 -4.21 25.20 -4.09
C GLU A 301 -4.35 24.15 -5.22
N GLU A 302 -3.28 23.98 -6.00
CA GLU A 302 -3.25 23.07 -7.15
C GLU A 302 -2.14 22.02 -7.00
N ASN A 303 -2.40 20.84 -7.57
CA ASN A 303 -1.39 19.81 -7.74
C ASN A 303 -0.67 19.98 -9.07
N THR A 304 0.66 19.92 -9.06
CA THR A 304 1.46 19.75 -10.27
C THR A 304 1.83 18.28 -10.41
N VAL A 305 1.40 17.65 -11.49
CA VAL A 305 1.72 16.25 -11.80
C VAL A 305 2.89 16.19 -12.76
N SER A 306 3.88 15.35 -12.44
CA SER A 306 5.02 15.09 -13.31
C SER A 306 5.35 13.60 -13.35
N TYR A 307 6.04 13.18 -14.41
CA TYR A 307 6.45 11.81 -14.65
C TYR A 307 7.94 11.79 -15.01
N GLY A 308 8.53 10.60 -15.06
CA GLY A 308 9.82 10.46 -15.71
C GLY A 308 10.48 9.11 -15.51
N ILE A 309 11.65 8.99 -16.14
CA ILE A 309 12.51 7.82 -16.03
C ILE A 309 13.93 8.30 -15.71
N ILE A 310 14.51 7.77 -14.64
CA ILE A 310 15.91 7.99 -14.26
C ILE A 310 16.69 6.72 -14.55
N ASN A 311 17.88 6.86 -15.12
CA ASN A 311 18.82 5.74 -15.21
C ASN A 311 19.52 5.55 -13.86
N VAL A 312 19.35 4.39 -13.21
CA VAL A 312 19.90 4.17 -11.85
C VAL A 312 21.42 4.04 -11.80
N LYS A 313 22.06 3.81 -12.95
CA LYS A 313 23.52 3.72 -13.07
C LYS A 313 24.15 5.10 -13.19
N THR A 314 23.67 5.93 -14.12
CA THR A 314 24.21 7.28 -14.38
C THR A 314 23.58 8.36 -13.51
N LYS A 315 22.41 8.08 -12.93
CA LYS A 315 21.56 9.00 -12.13
C LYS A 315 21.00 10.16 -12.94
N GLU A 316 21.00 10.04 -14.26
CA GLU A 316 20.47 11.04 -15.17
C GLU A 316 18.98 10.84 -15.40
N LEU A 317 18.24 11.94 -15.48
CA LEU A 317 16.88 11.96 -15.98
C LEU A 317 16.92 11.70 -17.49
N ILE A 318 16.37 10.56 -17.90
CA ILE A 318 16.34 10.13 -19.31
C ILE A 318 15.19 10.81 -20.05
N THR A 319 14.06 10.98 -19.36
CA THR A 319 12.87 11.62 -19.90
C THR A 319 11.97 12.08 -18.74
N ASP A 320 11.22 13.15 -18.95
CA ASP A 320 10.18 13.69 -18.07
C ASP A 320 8.77 13.13 -18.40
N HIS A 321 8.71 12.10 -19.24
CA HIS A 321 7.47 11.41 -19.59
C HIS A 321 7.74 9.94 -19.91
N PHE A 322 6.88 9.05 -19.41
CA PHE A 322 6.83 7.64 -19.83
C PHE A 322 5.50 7.27 -20.51
N ILE A 323 4.52 8.17 -20.52
CA ILE A 323 3.31 8.10 -21.34
C ILE A 323 3.56 8.98 -22.58
N THR A 324 3.30 8.45 -23.77
CA THR A 324 3.81 9.02 -25.04
C THR A 324 2.73 9.35 -26.06
N ASP A 325 1.45 9.12 -25.74
CA ASP A 325 0.32 9.32 -26.64
C ASP A 325 -0.66 10.42 -26.19
N GLY A 326 -0.28 11.22 -25.19
CA GLY A 326 -1.07 12.34 -24.70
C GLY A 326 -2.23 11.94 -23.78
N THR A 327 -2.30 10.67 -23.35
CA THR A 327 -3.36 10.17 -22.46
C THR A 327 -3.01 10.29 -20.97
N GLU A 328 -1.84 10.84 -20.62
CA GLU A 328 -1.51 11.25 -19.25
C GLU A 328 -2.50 12.28 -18.70
N LYS A 329 -3.13 13.08 -19.58
CA LYS A 329 -4.22 14.01 -19.23
C LYS A 329 -5.50 13.32 -18.73
N ASP A 330 -5.65 12.02 -18.98
CA ASP A 330 -6.79 11.24 -18.48
C ASP A 330 -6.61 10.84 -17.01
N ILE A 331 -5.39 11.01 -16.46
CA ILE A 331 -5.03 10.72 -15.08
C ILE A 331 -5.11 12.03 -14.29
N THR A 332 -6.04 12.11 -13.35
CA THR A 332 -6.19 13.31 -12.51
C THR A 332 -5.16 13.35 -11.40
N ILE A 333 -5.00 12.24 -10.67
CA ILE A 333 -4.05 12.11 -9.56
C ILE A 333 -3.41 10.72 -9.63
N PRO A 334 -2.20 10.57 -10.22
CA PRO A 334 -1.51 9.29 -10.18
C PRO A 334 -1.22 8.91 -8.71
N TYR A 335 -1.51 7.66 -8.37
CA TYR A 335 -1.48 7.19 -6.98
C TYR A 335 -0.80 5.84 -6.75
N GLY A 336 -0.45 5.15 -7.83
CA GLY A 336 0.31 3.91 -7.82
C GLY A 336 0.95 3.69 -9.18
N ILE A 337 2.14 3.09 -9.20
CA ILE A 337 2.82 2.68 -10.43
C ILE A 337 3.45 1.30 -10.23
N GLN A 338 3.28 0.44 -11.24
CA GLN A 338 3.88 -0.89 -11.26
C GLN A 338 4.23 -1.29 -12.69
N ILE A 339 5.28 -2.08 -12.87
CA ILE A 339 5.75 -2.51 -14.20
C ILE A 339 5.77 -4.02 -14.26
N ASP A 340 5.09 -4.59 -15.26
CA ASP A 340 5.15 -6.02 -15.51
C ASP A 340 6.60 -6.42 -15.81
N PRO A 341 7.20 -7.31 -14.99
CA PRO A 341 8.61 -7.62 -15.07
C PRO A 341 9.02 -8.35 -16.36
N ARG A 342 8.07 -8.78 -17.20
CA ARG A 342 8.32 -9.62 -18.38
C ARG A 342 8.08 -8.88 -19.68
N ASN A 343 6.97 -8.18 -19.78
CA ASN A 343 6.62 -7.44 -20.99
C ASN A 343 6.89 -5.93 -20.87
N GLY A 344 7.18 -5.40 -19.68
CA GLY A 344 7.45 -3.99 -19.44
C GLY A 344 6.23 -3.09 -19.55
N ASP A 345 5.02 -3.64 -19.60
CA ASP A 345 3.79 -2.84 -19.54
C ASP A 345 3.72 -2.09 -18.20
N ILE A 346 3.29 -0.83 -18.28
CA ILE A 346 3.27 0.10 -17.17
C ILE A 346 1.83 0.25 -16.70
N TYR A 347 1.61 0.01 -15.42
CA TYR A 347 0.32 0.15 -14.76
C TYR A 347 0.36 1.38 -13.87
N VAL A 348 -0.62 2.27 -14.04
CA VAL A 348 -0.77 3.48 -13.23
C VAL A 348 -2.18 3.55 -12.69
N THR A 349 -2.33 3.82 -11.40
CA THR A 349 -3.63 4.03 -10.79
C THR A 349 -3.91 5.52 -10.64
N ASP A 350 -5.17 5.93 -10.83
CA ASP A 350 -5.67 7.29 -10.67
C ASP A 350 -6.63 7.33 -9.47
N ALA A 351 -6.26 8.07 -8.42
CA ALA A 351 -7.08 8.23 -7.22
C ALA A 351 -8.23 9.24 -7.42
N LYS A 352 -8.25 10.00 -8.52
CA LYS A 352 -9.20 11.06 -8.85
C LYS A 352 -9.25 12.19 -7.82
N ASN A 353 -9.85 11.93 -6.68
CA ASN A 353 -10.19 12.91 -5.63
C ASN A 353 -9.91 12.38 -4.21
N TYR A 354 -9.30 11.20 -4.08
CA TYR A 354 -9.08 10.52 -2.78
C TYR A 354 -10.35 10.17 -2.01
N VAL A 355 -11.51 10.04 -2.68
CA VAL A 355 -12.80 9.76 -2.06
C VAL A 355 -13.63 8.71 -2.80
N SER A 356 -13.61 8.72 -4.11
CA SER A 356 -14.42 7.80 -4.90
C SER A 356 -13.57 6.73 -5.58
N SER A 357 -14.26 5.83 -6.29
CA SER A 357 -13.66 4.86 -7.18
C SER A 357 -12.66 5.53 -8.11
N GLY A 358 -11.48 4.95 -8.21
CA GLY A 358 -10.42 5.39 -9.11
C GLY A 358 -10.42 4.64 -10.43
N THR A 359 -9.31 4.75 -11.14
CA THR A 359 -9.10 4.07 -12.42
C THR A 359 -7.75 3.36 -12.42
N LEU A 360 -7.69 2.15 -12.97
CA LEU A 360 -6.44 1.51 -13.36
C LEU A 360 -6.19 1.74 -14.85
N HIS A 361 -5.01 2.25 -15.20
CA HIS A 361 -4.55 2.45 -16.56
C HIS A 361 -3.41 1.48 -16.88
N CYS A 362 -3.45 0.87 -18.06
CA CYS A 362 -2.37 0.05 -18.59
C CYS A 362 -1.80 0.68 -19.85
N TYR A 363 -0.48 0.82 -19.87
CA TYR A 363 0.31 1.33 -20.98
C TYR A 363 1.29 0.25 -21.43
N SER A 364 1.56 0.21 -22.73
CA SER A 364 2.66 -0.60 -23.26
C SER A 364 4.01 -0.10 -22.71
N ARG A 365 5.06 -0.93 -22.83
CA ARG A 365 6.45 -0.52 -22.51
C ARG A 365 6.93 0.77 -23.20
N ASN A 366 6.26 1.16 -24.29
CA ASN A 366 6.57 2.38 -25.06
C ASN A 366 5.70 3.58 -24.65
N GLY A 367 4.90 3.46 -23.60
CA GLY A 367 4.07 4.54 -23.07
C GLY A 367 2.75 4.79 -23.79
N ARG A 368 2.32 3.89 -24.68
CA ARG A 368 1.02 4.00 -25.35
C ARG A 368 -0.06 3.27 -24.56
N LYS A 369 -1.21 3.92 -24.34
CA LYS A 369 -2.36 3.36 -23.61
C LYS A 369 -2.86 2.10 -24.31
N LYS A 370 -3.00 1.04 -23.54
CA LYS A 370 -3.64 -0.22 -23.96
C LYS A 370 -5.10 -0.23 -23.55
N TRP A 371 -5.37 0.10 -22.29
CA TRP A 371 -6.72 0.14 -21.74
C TRP A 371 -6.79 0.88 -20.40
N SER A 372 -8.01 1.19 -19.98
CA SER A 372 -8.32 1.70 -18.65
C SER A 372 -9.58 1.00 -18.14
N VAL A 373 -9.67 0.81 -16.83
CA VAL A 373 -10.84 0.22 -16.18
C VAL A 373 -11.11 0.92 -14.85
N ARG A 374 -12.39 1.09 -14.49
CA ARG A 374 -12.77 1.60 -13.17
C ARG A 374 -12.30 0.61 -12.11
N ALA A 375 -11.60 1.09 -11.09
CA ALA A 375 -11.13 0.32 -9.94
C ALA A 375 -12.02 0.55 -8.71
N GLY A 376 -11.66 -0.04 -7.57
CA GLY A 376 -12.22 0.31 -6.26
C GLY A 376 -11.83 1.73 -5.80
N ASP A 377 -12.17 2.06 -4.57
CA ASP A 377 -11.97 3.41 -4.01
C ASP A 377 -10.48 3.64 -3.66
N ILE A 378 -9.85 4.61 -4.31
CA ILE A 378 -8.43 4.97 -4.10
C ILE A 378 -7.47 3.79 -4.40
N PRO A 379 -7.37 3.31 -5.66
CA PRO A 379 -6.44 2.26 -6.06
C PRO A 379 -4.98 2.73 -5.95
N ALA A 380 -4.12 1.95 -5.29
CA ALA A 380 -2.75 2.41 -4.99
C ALA A 380 -1.67 1.32 -5.13
N HIS A 381 -1.91 0.13 -4.56
CA HIS A 381 -0.85 -0.86 -4.40
C HIS A 381 -1.09 -2.08 -5.30
N MET A 382 -0.04 -2.55 -5.97
CA MET A 382 -0.16 -3.60 -6.99
C MET A 382 0.92 -4.66 -6.84
N VAL A 383 0.53 -5.94 -6.97
CA VAL A 383 1.46 -7.07 -6.99
C VAL A 383 1.06 -8.10 -8.05
N PHE A 384 2.04 -8.54 -8.84
CA PHE A 384 1.83 -9.58 -9.85
C PHE A 384 1.84 -10.97 -9.25
N LEU A 385 0.84 -11.76 -9.63
CA LEU A 385 0.76 -13.19 -9.35
C LEU A 385 1.39 -13.95 -10.52
N ASN A 386 2.53 -14.59 -10.26
CA ASN A 386 3.16 -15.48 -11.22
C ASN A 386 2.49 -16.87 -11.21
N ARG A 387 2.72 -17.64 -12.27
CA ARG A 387 2.33 -19.06 -12.34
C ARG A 387 2.97 -19.92 -11.25
#